data_AF-A0A2D2H077-F1
#
_entry.id   AF-A0A2D2H077-F1
#
_cell.length_a   1.000
_cell.length_b   1.000
_cell.length_c   1.000
_cell.angle_alpha   90.00
_cell.angle_beta   90.00
_cell.angle_gamma   90.00
#
_symmetry.space_group_name_H-M   'P 1'
#
loop_
_entity.id
_entity.type
_entity.pdbx_description
1 polymer ?
#
loop_
_entity_poly.entity_id
_entity_poly.type
_entity_poly.pdbx_seq_one_letter_code
_entity_poly.pdbx_strand_id
1 'polypeptide(L)'
;MRDGLLIAILAARGYRLRTVTAFRLGQHLRRDDRHWEVWLRPEDTKTRYAENCPLPAVLTPWIDRYVAQERLELLVGRASEAFWINWGGEPLGARGLEKRIRWLSEKRFGKDGVFGPHSFRHGLMTSAVMDAPDDPHLGPTILSITLRTGRGHYDRSKRQVAARRFHDALALERARTAPMLRKPSGDGDKAGMIRRAARTSGLWRRSAPDRGLPASPSSSAVQWEREKPRP
;
A
#
# COMPACT_ATOMS: atom_id res chain seq x y z
N MET A 1 -0.50 1.84 8.58
CA MET A 1 -0.26 0.77 7.60
C MET A 1 0.19 1.25 6.21
N ARG A 2 0.22 2.57 5.92
CA ARG A 2 0.79 3.20 4.70
C ARG A 2 2.00 2.48 4.08
N ASP A 3 3.05 2.24 4.85
CA ASP A 3 4.29 1.68 4.29
C ASP A 3 4.14 0.20 3.88
N GLY A 4 3.26 -0.56 4.53
CA GLY A 4 2.91 -1.91 4.12
C GLY A 4 2.14 -1.94 2.79
N LEU A 5 1.24 -0.98 2.59
CA LEU A 5 0.56 -0.77 1.30
C LEU A 5 1.55 -0.43 0.18
N LEU A 6 2.54 0.43 0.46
CA LEU A 6 3.61 0.74 -0.49
C LEU A 6 4.33 -0.53 -0.95
N ILE A 7 4.77 -1.37 0.00
CA ILE A 7 5.43 -2.64 -0.30
C ILE A 7 4.52 -3.56 -1.11
N ALA A 8 3.25 -3.69 -0.71
CA ALA A 8 2.30 -4.59 -1.36
C ALA A 8 2.01 -4.16 -2.82
N ILE A 9 1.83 -2.87 -3.07
CA ILE A 9 1.62 -2.34 -4.43
C ILE A 9 2.87 -2.54 -5.29
N LEU A 10 4.06 -2.28 -4.74
CA LEU A 10 5.33 -2.49 -5.45
C LEU A 10 5.56 -3.97 -5.76
N ALA A 11 5.27 -4.88 -4.83
CA ALA A 11 5.39 -6.31 -5.04
C ALA A 11 4.39 -6.84 -6.08
N ALA A 12 3.16 -6.30 -6.12
CA ALA A 12 2.13 -6.75 -7.05
C ALA A 12 2.33 -6.25 -8.49
N ARG A 13 2.85 -5.02 -8.65
CA ARG A 13 2.90 -4.35 -9.97
C ARG A 13 4.30 -4.01 -10.44
N GLY A 14 5.29 -4.05 -9.55
CA GLY A 14 6.66 -3.66 -9.87
C GLY A 14 6.75 -2.21 -10.36
N TYR A 15 5.90 -1.28 -9.89
CA TYR A 15 6.00 0.10 -10.38
C TYR A 15 7.36 0.72 -10.03
N ARG A 16 7.81 1.67 -10.86
CA ARG A 16 9.00 2.46 -10.54
C ARG A 16 8.68 3.39 -9.38
N LEU A 17 9.66 3.65 -8.53
CA LEU A 17 9.48 4.52 -7.36
C LEU A 17 8.89 5.88 -7.75
N ARG A 18 9.37 6.52 -8.81
CA ARG A 18 8.85 7.80 -9.31
C ARG A 18 7.36 7.73 -9.65
N THR A 19 6.92 6.65 -10.28
CA THR A 19 5.51 6.44 -10.66
C THR A 19 4.63 6.30 -9.42
N VAL A 20 5.02 5.45 -8.46
CA VAL A 20 4.25 5.27 -7.22
C VAL A 20 4.23 6.54 -6.38
N THR A 21 5.35 7.27 -6.33
CA THR A 21 5.43 8.57 -5.64
C THR A 21 4.40 9.56 -6.18
N ALA A 22 4.16 9.55 -7.50
CA ALA A 22 3.28 10.50 -8.18
C ALA A 22 1.79 10.17 -8.03
N PHE A 23 1.42 9.05 -7.40
CA PHE A 23 0.02 8.64 -7.27
C PHE A 23 -0.84 9.73 -6.62
N ARG A 24 -1.97 10.02 -7.28
CA ARG A 24 -2.99 10.96 -6.85
C ARG A 24 -4.34 10.27 -6.89
N LEU A 25 -5.17 10.51 -5.88
CA LEU A 25 -6.55 10.02 -5.83
C LEU A 25 -7.37 10.70 -6.94
N GLY A 26 -8.27 9.96 -7.58
CA GLY A 26 -9.11 10.44 -8.69
C GLY A 26 -8.39 10.55 -10.04
N GLN A 27 -7.08 10.74 -10.04
CA GLN A 27 -6.25 10.75 -11.25
C GLN A 27 -5.59 9.40 -11.52
N HIS A 28 -4.65 9.00 -10.66
CA HIS A 28 -3.84 7.80 -10.85
C HIS A 28 -4.43 6.58 -10.17
N LEU A 29 -5.12 6.79 -9.04
CA LEU A 29 -5.79 5.74 -8.29
C LEU A 29 -7.28 6.02 -8.30
N ARG A 30 -8.03 5.06 -8.84
CA ARG A 30 -9.50 5.13 -8.94
C ARG A 30 -10.09 3.90 -8.30
N ARG A 31 -11.16 4.11 -7.54
CA ARG A 31 -11.97 3.04 -6.95
C ARG A 31 -13.12 2.77 -7.90
N ASP A 32 -13.24 1.54 -8.41
CA ASP A 32 -14.48 1.04 -9.01
C ASP A 32 -15.34 0.35 -7.92
N ASP A 33 -16.39 -0.39 -8.26
CA ASP A 33 -17.21 -1.08 -7.25
C ASP A 33 -16.50 -2.25 -6.54
N ARG A 34 -15.49 -2.87 -7.16
CA ARG A 34 -14.87 -4.13 -6.69
C ARG A 34 -13.43 -3.98 -6.19
N HIS A 35 -12.68 -3.03 -6.73
CA HIS A 35 -11.25 -2.90 -6.53
C HIS A 35 -10.72 -1.51 -6.89
N TRP A 36 -9.45 -1.29 -6.57
CA TRP A 36 -8.72 -0.11 -7.00
C TRP A 36 -8.00 -0.39 -8.32
N GLU A 37 -8.02 0.58 -9.23
CA GLU A 37 -7.29 0.56 -10.48
C GLU A 37 -6.23 1.66 -10.52
N VAL A 38 -5.09 1.35 -11.14
CA VAL A 38 -4.05 2.32 -11.46
C VAL A 38 -4.20 2.76 -12.90
N TRP A 39 -4.39 4.08 -13.08
CA TRP A 39 -4.51 4.74 -14.37
C TRP A 39 -3.29 5.64 -14.59
N LEU A 40 -2.45 5.30 -15.55
CA LEU A 40 -1.28 6.08 -15.95
C LEU A 40 -1.45 6.53 -17.39
N ARG A 41 -1.24 7.82 -17.63
CA ARG A 41 -1.16 8.37 -18.98
C ARG A 41 0.27 8.22 -19.52
N PRO A 42 0.49 8.38 -20.83
CA PRO A 42 1.84 8.34 -21.41
C PRO A 42 2.83 9.27 -20.70
N GLU A 43 2.38 10.42 -20.21
CA GLU A 43 3.23 11.41 -19.54
C GLU A 43 3.71 10.91 -18.16
N ASP A 44 2.94 10.02 -17.53
CA ASP A 44 3.22 9.47 -16.20
C ASP A 44 4.25 8.32 -16.25
N THR A 45 4.51 7.75 -17.44
CA THR A 45 5.39 6.60 -17.61
C THR A 45 6.64 6.97 -18.41
N LYS A 46 7.82 6.47 -17.99
CA LYS A 46 9.07 6.72 -18.74
C LYS A 46 9.00 6.14 -20.17
N THR A 47 8.23 5.08 -20.35
CA THR A 47 8.10 4.37 -21.62
C THR A 47 7.04 5.00 -22.52
N ARG A 48 6.33 6.05 -22.06
CA ARG A 48 5.24 6.73 -22.76
C ARG A 48 4.09 5.82 -23.17
N TYR A 49 3.90 4.73 -22.43
CA TYR A 49 2.72 3.89 -22.58
C TYR A 49 1.71 4.23 -21.50
N ALA A 50 0.46 4.43 -21.92
CA ALA A 50 -0.66 4.45 -21.01
C ALA A 50 -0.86 3.06 -20.37
N GLU A 51 -1.26 3.05 -19.11
CA GLU A 51 -1.60 1.85 -18.37
C GLU A 51 -2.94 2.06 -17.67
N ASN A 52 -3.80 1.05 -17.75
CA ASN A 52 -4.89 0.88 -16.80
C ASN A 52 -4.84 -0.57 -16.35
N CYS A 53 -4.50 -0.77 -15.09
CA CYS A 53 -4.41 -2.10 -14.50
C CYS A 53 -5.09 -2.15 -13.13
N PRO A 54 -5.84 -3.22 -12.85
CA PRO A 54 -6.38 -3.46 -11.53
C PRO A 54 -5.24 -3.68 -10.53
N LEU A 55 -5.38 -3.18 -9.30
CA LEU A 55 -4.62 -3.70 -8.18
C LEU A 55 -5.25 -5.02 -7.71
N PRO A 56 -4.47 -5.92 -7.07
CA PRO A 56 -5.03 -7.14 -6.50
C PRO A 56 -6.20 -6.82 -5.56
N ALA A 57 -7.34 -7.49 -5.73
CA ALA A 57 -8.55 -7.23 -4.93
C ALA A 57 -8.31 -7.40 -3.41
N VAL A 58 -7.35 -8.24 -3.01
CA VAL A 58 -6.94 -8.40 -1.61
C VAL A 58 -6.40 -7.10 -0.99
N LEU A 59 -5.93 -6.15 -1.80
CA LEU A 59 -5.45 -4.85 -1.33
C LEU A 59 -6.58 -3.85 -1.11
N THR A 60 -7.73 -4.04 -1.75
CA THR A 60 -8.88 -3.12 -1.69
C THR A 60 -9.26 -2.71 -0.27
N PRO A 61 -9.55 -3.62 0.69
CA PRO A 61 -9.93 -3.22 2.04
C PRO A 61 -8.83 -2.43 2.77
N TRP A 62 -7.57 -2.69 2.44
CA TRP A 62 -6.44 -1.98 3.02
C TRP A 62 -6.30 -0.58 2.42
N ILE A 63 -6.49 -0.43 1.10
CA ILE A 63 -6.48 0.88 0.45
C ILE A 63 -7.66 1.71 0.95
N ASP A 64 -8.86 1.12 1.03
CA ASP A 64 -10.07 1.80 1.52
C ASP A 64 -9.84 2.34 2.95
N ARG A 65 -9.32 1.51 3.86
CA ARG A 65 -8.98 1.94 5.23
C ARG A 65 -7.92 3.03 5.26
N TYR A 66 -6.86 2.92 4.45
CA TYR A 66 -5.83 3.95 4.41
C TYR A 66 -6.39 5.29 3.93
N VAL A 67 -7.19 5.29 2.85
CA VAL A 67 -7.78 6.51 2.28
C VAL A 67 -8.80 7.14 3.23
N ALA A 68 -9.67 6.33 3.83
CA ALA A 68 -10.79 6.82 4.65
C ALA A 68 -10.42 7.14 6.11
N GLN A 69 -9.29 6.63 6.61
CA GLN A 69 -8.89 6.81 8.03
C GLN A 69 -7.47 7.36 8.14
N GLU A 70 -6.45 6.51 7.96
CA GLU A 70 -5.06 6.87 8.27
C GLU A 70 -4.56 8.09 7.49
N ARG A 71 -4.95 8.23 6.22
CA ARG A 71 -4.56 9.35 5.38
C ARG A 71 -5.23 10.65 5.82
N LEU A 72 -6.49 10.60 6.25
CA LEU A 72 -7.19 11.77 6.76
C LEU A 72 -6.61 12.22 8.10
N GLU A 73 -6.27 11.28 8.97
CA GLU A 73 -5.55 11.55 10.23
C GLU A 73 -4.20 12.23 9.97
N LEU A 74 -3.44 11.77 8.97
CA LEU A 74 -2.16 12.37 8.60
C LEU A 74 -2.31 13.78 8.01
N LEU A 75 -3.42 14.07 7.33
CA LEU A 75 -3.66 15.38 6.70
C LEU A 75 -4.07 16.45 7.71
N VAL A 76 -4.66 16.08 8.86
CA VAL A 76 -5.07 17.02 9.92
C VAL A 76 -5.89 18.20 9.33
N GLY A 77 -6.88 17.88 8.50
CA GLY A 77 -7.75 18.88 7.85
C GLY A 77 -7.19 19.56 6.60
N ARG A 78 -5.95 19.27 6.19
CA ARG A 78 -5.41 19.77 4.91
C ARG A 78 -6.01 19.04 3.71
N ALA A 79 -6.22 19.78 2.62
CA ALA A 79 -6.56 19.18 1.34
C ALA A 79 -5.29 18.76 0.59
N SER A 80 -5.30 17.53 0.08
CA SER A 80 -4.27 17.04 -0.83
C SER A 80 -4.85 15.95 -1.71
N GLU A 81 -4.40 15.88 -2.95
CA GLU A 81 -4.71 14.76 -3.86
C GLU A 81 -3.67 13.64 -3.74
N ALA A 82 -2.49 13.93 -3.17
CA ALA A 82 -1.38 12.98 -3.11
C ALA A 82 -1.76 11.73 -2.34
N PHE A 83 -1.53 10.56 -2.92
CA PHE A 83 -1.91 9.31 -2.27
C PHE A 83 -1.08 9.07 -1.01
N TRP A 84 0.23 9.31 -1.09
CA TRP A 84 1.15 9.14 0.03
C TRP A 84 1.32 10.43 0.82
N ILE A 85 0.87 10.44 2.07
CA ILE A 85 1.01 11.59 2.98
C ILE A 85 2.02 11.24 4.06
N ASN A 86 2.88 12.19 4.43
CA ASN A 86 3.86 12.06 5.50
C ASN A 86 3.27 12.48 6.87
N TRP A 87 4.02 12.30 7.95
CA TRP A 87 3.55 12.63 9.31
C TRP A 87 3.33 14.13 9.57
N GLY A 88 3.84 15.01 8.70
CA GLY A 88 3.63 16.46 8.77
C GLY A 88 2.48 16.96 7.90
N GLY A 89 1.65 16.06 7.35
CA GLY A 89 0.51 16.42 6.49
C GLY A 89 0.88 16.78 5.06
N GLU A 90 2.12 16.56 4.64
CA GLU A 90 2.62 16.90 3.30
C GLU A 90 2.77 15.65 2.41
N PRO A 91 2.76 15.80 1.08
CA PRO A 91 3.07 14.70 0.16
C PRO A 91 4.40 14.02 0.50
N LEU A 92 4.39 12.68 0.58
CA LEU A 92 5.59 11.89 0.85
C LEU A 92 6.38 11.66 -0.45
N GLY A 93 7.50 12.37 -0.59
CA GLY A 93 8.36 12.29 -1.77
C GLY A 93 9.14 10.98 -1.91
N ALA A 94 9.77 10.79 -3.08
CA ALA A 94 10.45 9.56 -3.47
C ALA A 94 11.55 9.14 -2.49
N ARG A 95 12.40 10.08 -2.05
CA ARG A 95 13.44 9.80 -1.04
C ARG A 95 12.85 9.27 0.26
N GLY A 96 11.70 9.82 0.66
CA GLY A 96 10.95 9.37 1.83
C GLY A 96 10.47 7.93 1.67
N LEU A 97 9.81 7.62 0.55
CA LEU A 97 9.33 6.27 0.25
C LEU A 97 10.48 5.25 0.17
N GLU A 98 11.61 5.60 -0.49
CA GLU A 98 12.79 4.74 -0.53
C GLU A 98 13.34 4.45 0.87
N LYS A 99 13.47 5.49 1.70
CA LYS A 99 13.90 5.34 3.09
C LYS A 99 12.99 4.40 3.88
N ARG A 100 11.65 4.49 3.68
CA ARG A 100 10.69 3.58 4.34
C ARG A 100 10.87 2.13 3.88
N ILE A 101 11.11 1.90 2.59
CA ILE A 101 11.36 0.55 2.05
C ILE A 101 12.63 -0.04 2.67
N ARG A 102 13.74 0.70 2.63
CA ARG A 102 15.03 0.24 3.17
C ARG A 102 14.91 -0.06 4.67
N TRP A 103 14.32 0.86 5.44
CA TRP A 103 14.12 0.70 6.87
C TRP A 103 13.25 -0.53 7.20
N LEU A 104 12.16 -0.78 6.44
CA LEU A 104 11.32 -1.95 6.66
C LEU A 104 12.03 -3.25 6.28
N SER A 105 12.81 -3.26 5.19
CA SER A 105 13.61 -4.41 4.82
C SER A 105 14.67 -4.73 5.87
N GLU A 106 15.38 -3.72 6.37
CA GLU A 106 16.36 -3.87 7.45
C GLU A 106 15.70 -4.44 8.71
N LYS A 107 14.57 -3.85 9.12
CA LYS A 107 13.83 -4.29 10.29
C LYS A 107 13.37 -5.75 10.18
N ARG A 108 13.09 -6.23 8.96
CA ARG A 108 12.57 -7.59 8.74
C ARG A 108 13.68 -8.63 8.51
N PHE A 109 14.75 -8.25 7.82
CA PHE A 109 15.76 -9.18 7.30
C PHE A 109 17.18 -8.90 7.83
N GLY A 110 17.36 -7.89 8.69
CA GLY A 110 18.67 -7.46 9.17
C GLY A 110 19.42 -6.57 8.17
N LYS A 111 20.63 -6.15 8.55
CA LYS A 111 21.46 -5.20 7.78
C LYS A 111 21.89 -5.73 6.42
N ASP A 112 22.10 -7.04 6.31
CA ASP A 112 22.53 -7.69 5.07
C ASP A 112 21.37 -7.97 4.10
N GLY A 113 20.12 -7.92 4.61
CA GLY A 113 18.91 -8.16 3.85
C GLY A 113 18.19 -6.89 3.38
N VAL A 114 18.87 -5.74 3.41
CA VAL A 114 18.28 -4.46 3.02
C VAL A 114 18.14 -4.37 1.50
N PHE A 115 16.95 -4.00 1.04
CA PHE A 115 16.70 -3.83 -0.39
C PHE A 115 15.95 -2.54 -0.70
N GLY A 116 16.05 -2.13 -1.97
CA GLY A 116 15.43 -0.92 -2.48
C GLY A 116 14.25 -1.21 -3.42
N PRO A 117 13.61 -0.15 -3.95
CA PRO A 117 12.46 -0.25 -4.86
C PRO A 117 12.72 -1.12 -6.09
N HIS A 118 13.97 -1.15 -6.59
CA HIS A 118 14.33 -1.93 -7.78
C HIS A 118 14.18 -3.44 -7.55
N SER A 119 14.40 -3.92 -6.33
CA SER A 119 14.33 -5.34 -5.99
C SER A 119 12.91 -5.91 -6.16
N PHE A 120 11.86 -5.11 -5.97
CA PHE A 120 10.49 -5.55 -6.28
C PHE A 120 10.27 -5.84 -7.76
N ARG A 121 10.88 -5.02 -8.64
CA ARG A 121 10.78 -5.23 -10.09
C ARG A 121 11.51 -6.48 -10.53
N HIS A 122 12.70 -6.69 -9.99
CA HIS A 122 13.47 -7.90 -10.25
C HIS A 122 12.73 -9.14 -9.74
N GLY A 123 12.26 -9.09 -8.49
CA GLY A 123 11.46 -10.17 -7.89
C GLY A 123 10.22 -10.50 -8.70
N LEU A 124 9.45 -9.50 -9.12
CA LEU A 124 8.27 -9.72 -9.97
C LEU A 124 8.63 -10.38 -11.29
N MET A 125 9.69 -9.92 -11.97
CA MET A 125 10.13 -10.51 -13.23
C MET A 125 10.51 -11.99 -13.04
N THR A 126 11.30 -12.29 -12.02
CA THR A 126 11.72 -13.66 -11.69
C THR A 126 10.52 -14.54 -11.33
N SER A 127 9.63 -14.07 -10.46
CA SER A 127 8.43 -14.81 -10.05
C SER A 127 7.50 -15.08 -11.24
N ALA A 128 7.29 -14.11 -12.13
CA ALA A 128 6.46 -14.32 -13.31
C ALA A 128 7.01 -15.43 -14.23
N VAL A 129 8.33 -15.53 -14.38
CA VAL A 129 8.97 -16.62 -15.14
C VAL A 129 8.86 -17.96 -14.41
N MET A 130 9.00 -17.97 -13.08
CA MET A 130 8.86 -19.20 -12.28
C MET A 130 7.42 -19.73 -12.28
N ASP A 131 6.42 -18.85 -12.21
CA ASP A 131 5.00 -19.22 -12.12
C ASP A 131 4.38 -19.56 -13.48
N ALA A 132 4.93 -19.00 -14.56
CA ALA A 132 4.49 -19.26 -15.93
C ALA A 132 5.68 -19.46 -16.86
N PRO A 133 6.43 -20.57 -16.72
CA PRO A 133 7.62 -20.85 -17.54
C PRO A 133 7.28 -20.92 -19.04
N ASP A 134 6.06 -21.32 -19.38
CA ASP A 134 5.56 -21.40 -20.76
C ASP A 134 5.16 -20.02 -21.35
N ASP A 135 5.12 -18.96 -20.54
CA ASP A 135 4.85 -17.58 -20.98
C ASP A 135 5.98 -16.63 -20.54
N PRO A 136 7.15 -16.66 -21.23
CA PRO A 136 8.28 -15.79 -20.92
C PRO A 136 7.97 -14.30 -21.10
N HIS A 137 6.85 -13.95 -21.74
CA HIS A 137 6.43 -12.57 -21.96
C HIS A 137 5.58 -12.02 -20.82
N LEU A 138 5.11 -12.85 -19.89
CA LEU A 138 4.27 -12.43 -18.76
C LEU A 138 4.94 -11.32 -17.93
N GLY A 139 6.18 -11.55 -17.48
CA GLY A 139 6.96 -10.59 -16.68
C GLY A 139 7.22 -9.26 -17.41
N PRO A 140 7.82 -9.26 -18.62
CA PRO A 140 8.00 -8.06 -19.42
C PRO A 140 6.69 -7.29 -19.69
N THR A 141 5.61 -8.02 -19.96
CA THR A 141 4.28 -7.44 -20.21
C THR A 141 3.75 -6.73 -18.97
N ILE A 142 3.82 -7.34 -17.79
CA ILE A 142 3.39 -6.74 -16.51
C ILE A 142 4.21 -5.50 -16.17
N LEU A 143 5.52 -5.56 -16.38
CA LEU A 143 6.44 -4.47 -16.05
C LEU A 143 6.42 -3.32 -17.05
N SER A 144 5.54 -3.40 -18.06
CA SER A 144 5.42 -2.46 -19.18
C SER A 144 6.76 -2.28 -19.92
N ILE A 145 7.54 -3.37 -19.99
CA ILE A 145 8.77 -3.51 -20.78
C ILE A 145 8.36 -4.18 -22.09
N THR A 146 7.64 -3.47 -22.96
CA THR A 146 7.12 -4.07 -24.20
C THR A 146 8.19 -4.07 -25.31
N LEU A 147 8.40 -5.22 -25.94
CA LEU A 147 9.14 -5.38 -27.20
C LEU A 147 8.28 -4.84 -28.36
N ARG A 148 8.49 -3.57 -28.70
CA ARG A 148 8.37 -2.91 -30.03
C ARG A 148 7.22 -3.27 -31.00
N THR A 149 6.01 -3.63 -30.57
CA THR A 149 4.88 -3.78 -31.52
C THR A 149 3.77 -2.80 -31.22
N GLY A 150 3.56 -1.83 -32.12
CA GLY A 150 2.55 -0.79 -31.98
C GLY A 150 1.15 -1.35 -32.20
N ARG A 151 0.36 -1.45 -31.13
CA ARG A 151 -1.11 -1.39 -31.13
C ARG A 151 -1.56 -1.08 -29.70
N GLY A 152 -1.58 0.21 -29.34
CA GLY A 152 -1.73 0.68 -27.94
C GLY A 152 -2.94 0.12 -27.17
N HIS A 153 -4.09 -0.10 -27.83
CA HIS A 153 -5.26 -0.73 -27.20
C HIS A 153 -5.08 -2.24 -26.97
N TYR A 154 -4.45 -2.95 -27.91
CA TYR A 154 -4.20 -4.39 -27.81
C TYR A 154 -3.14 -4.69 -26.75
N ASP A 155 -2.08 -3.86 -26.68
CA ASP A 155 -1.04 -3.96 -25.66
C ASP A 155 -1.61 -3.69 -24.26
N ARG A 156 -2.55 -2.74 -24.14
CA ARG A 156 -3.25 -2.46 -22.90
C ARG A 156 -4.06 -3.67 -22.41
N SER A 157 -4.86 -4.29 -23.26
CA SER A 157 -5.63 -5.50 -22.90
C SER A 157 -4.71 -6.64 -22.48
N LYS A 158 -3.59 -6.87 -23.18
CA LYS A 158 -2.59 -7.87 -22.78
C LYS A 158 -1.97 -7.59 -21.42
N ARG A 159 -1.66 -6.34 -21.10
CA ARG A 159 -1.13 -5.93 -19.78
C ARG A 159 -2.13 -6.19 -18.66
N GLN A 160 -3.41 -5.92 -18.88
CA GLN A 160 -4.45 -6.20 -17.88
C GLN A 160 -4.61 -7.70 -17.63
N VAL A 161 -4.59 -8.52 -18.69
CA VAL A 161 -4.64 -9.99 -18.58
C VAL A 161 -3.40 -10.52 -17.86
N ALA A 162 -2.22 -10.05 -18.23
CA ALA A 162 -0.96 -10.44 -17.60
C ALA A 162 -0.93 -10.05 -16.10
N ALA A 163 -1.38 -8.84 -15.77
CA ALA A 163 -1.53 -8.38 -14.40
C ALA A 163 -2.44 -9.31 -13.59
N ARG A 164 -3.62 -9.65 -14.15
CA ARG A 164 -4.59 -10.52 -13.49
C ARG A 164 -4.00 -11.90 -13.21
N ARG A 165 -3.40 -12.53 -14.23
CA ARG A 165 -2.74 -13.84 -14.10
C ARG A 165 -1.69 -13.84 -12.99
N PHE A 166 -0.83 -12.82 -12.94
CA PHE A 166 0.17 -12.72 -11.89
C PHE A 166 -0.44 -12.48 -10.51
N HIS A 167 -1.49 -11.68 -10.40
CA HIS A 167 -2.18 -11.48 -9.12
C HIS A 167 -2.83 -12.76 -8.62
N ASP A 168 -3.39 -13.59 -9.52
CA ASP A 168 -3.97 -14.88 -9.19
C ASP A 168 -2.88 -15.86 -8.73
N ALA A 169 -1.74 -15.93 -9.43
CA ALA A 169 -0.58 -16.73 -9.02
C ALA A 169 -0.02 -16.28 -7.65
N LEU A 170 0.13 -14.97 -7.44
CA LEU A 170 0.55 -14.40 -6.17
C LEU A 170 -0.44 -14.70 -5.04
N ALA A 171 -1.75 -14.70 -5.32
CA ALA A 171 -2.77 -15.05 -4.34
C ALA A 171 -2.68 -16.54 -3.94
N LEU A 172 -2.45 -17.43 -4.91
CA LEU A 172 -2.20 -18.85 -4.65
C LEU A 172 -0.94 -19.04 -3.80
N GLU A 173 0.16 -18.38 -4.15
CA GLU A 173 1.40 -18.48 -3.39
C GLU A 173 1.26 -17.95 -1.96
N ARG A 174 0.51 -16.86 -1.77
CA ARG A 174 0.16 -16.36 -0.45
C ARG A 174 -0.68 -17.35 0.35
N ALA A 175 -1.62 -18.04 -0.29
CA ALA A 175 -2.41 -19.08 0.38
C ALA A 175 -1.53 -20.27 0.79
N ARG A 176 -0.60 -20.70 -0.08
CA ARG A 176 0.38 -21.77 0.21
C ARG A 176 1.30 -21.41 1.39
N THR A 177 1.76 -20.16 1.45
CA THR A 177 2.75 -19.69 2.44
C THR A 177 2.12 -19.09 3.70
N ALA A 178 0.82 -18.81 3.73
CA ALA A 178 0.12 -18.25 4.89
C ALA A 178 0.33 -19.06 6.19
N PRO A 179 0.31 -20.41 6.19
CA PRO A 179 0.62 -21.19 7.38
C PRO A 179 2.06 -21.00 7.87
N MET A 180 3.01 -20.77 6.96
CA MET A 180 4.43 -20.57 7.29
C MET A 180 4.71 -19.17 7.87
N LEU A 181 3.89 -18.18 7.53
CA LEU A 181 3.93 -16.84 8.13
C LEU A 181 3.41 -16.84 9.58
N ARG A 182 2.62 -17.85 9.97
CA ARG A 182 2.29 -18.16 11.37
C ARG A 182 3.37 -19.07 11.95
N LYS A 183 4.50 -18.51 12.41
CA LYS A 183 5.34 -19.18 13.43
C LYS A 183 5.06 -18.57 14.81
N PRO A 184 5.15 -19.38 15.88
CA PRO A 184 4.50 -19.16 17.16
C PRO A 184 5.03 -17.91 17.83
N SER A 185 4.14 -17.23 18.55
CA SER A 185 4.51 -16.31 19.61
C SER A 185 5.70 -16.90 20.37
N GLY A 186 6.81 -16.16 20.43
CA GLY A 186 7.75 -16.29 21.53
C GLY A 186 6.99 -15.93 22.80
N ASP A 187 6.28 -16.92 23.33
CA ASP A 187 5.81 -16.97 24.69
C ASP A 187 7.06 -17.14 25.55
N GLY A 188 7.45 -16.04 26.19
CA GLY A 188 8.81 -15.81 26.64
C GLY A 188 8.97 -14.37 27.05
N ASP A 189 8.32 -14.02 28.15
CA ASP A 189 8.79 -12.97 29.07
C ASP A 189 8.55 -11.49 28.73
N LYS A 190 7.43 -11.16 28.03
CA LYS A 190 6.98 -9.75 27.95
C LYS A 190 6.27 -9.25 29.22
N ALA A 191 5.71 -10.15 30.03
CA ALA A 191 5.08 -9.82 31.30
C ALA A 191 6.08 -9.51 32.44
N GLY A 192 7.35 -9.96 32.31
CA GLY A 192 8.44 -9.62 33.24
C GLY A 192 9.10 -8.28 32.95
N MET A 193 9.15 -7.86 31.68
CA MET A 193 9.81 -6.63 31.26
C MET A 193 9.00 -5.36 31.59
N ILE A 194 7.67 -5.40 31.47
CA ILE A 194 6.78 -4.28 31.79
C ILE A 194 6.76 -3.99 33.30
N ARG A 195 6.94 -5.03 34.14
CA ARG A 195 7.00 -4.88 35.62
C ARG A 195 8.34 -4.31 36.12
N ARG A 196 9.43 -4.40 35.35
CA ARG A 196 10.72 -3.78 35.71
C ARG A 196 10.81 -2.31 35.28
N ALA A 197 10.24 -1.93 34.14
CA ALA A 197 10.25 -0.54 33.66
C ALA A 197 9.42 0.42 34.52
N ALA A 198 8.36 -0.09 35.18
CA ALA A 198 7.52 0.71 36.07
C ALA A 198 8.15 1.01 37.46
N ARG A 199 9.28 0.37 37.81
CA ARG A 199 9.99 0.62 39.08
C ARG A 199 11.18 1.60 38.95
N THR A 200 11.63 1.92 37.74
CA THR A 200 12.85 2.71 37.50
C THR A 200 12.63 4.11 36.92
N SER A 201 11.39 4.54 36.66
CA SER A 201 11.09 5.93 36.28
C SER A 201 10.37 6.68 37.41
N GLY A 202 11.04 6.82 38.54
CA GLY A 202 10.71 7.86 39.51
C GLY A 202 11.26 9.18 39.02
N LEU A 203 10.50 9.92 38.20
CA LEU A 203 10.70 11.34 37.87
C LEU A 203 9.64 11.72 36.84
N TRP A 204 8.47 12.16 37.31
CA TRP A 204 7.57 13.18 36.73
C TRP A 204 6.37 13.29 37.68
N ARG A 205 6.58 13.93 38.83
CA ARG A 205 5.51 14.36 39.74
C ARG A 205 5.60 15.88 39.91
N ARG A 206 4.78 16.62 39.17
CA ARG A 206 4.24 17.97 39.45
C ARG A 206 2.92 18.06 38.67
N SER A 207 1.78 17.84 39.34
CA SER A 207 0.91 18.89 39.91
C SER A 207 0.09 19.63 38.85
N ALA A 208 -1.18 19.23 38.70
CA ALA A 208 -2.27 20.09 38.25
C ALA A 208 -3.54 19.67 39.01
N PRO A 209 -4.38 20.62 39.45
CA PRO A 209 -5.40 20.40 40.46
C PRO A 209 -6.69 19.78 39.91
N ASP A 210 -7.35 19.10 40.84
CA ASP A 210 -8.64 18.46 40.78
C ASP A 210 -9.74 19.41 40.24
N ARG A 211 -10.40 19.01 39.14
CA ARG A 211 -11.70 19.55 38.75
C ARG A 211 -12.58 18.40 38.29
N GLY A 212 -13.67 18.22 39.03
CA GLY A 212 -14.66 17.17 38.84
C GLY A 212 -15.24 17.10 37.44
N LEU A 213 -15.54 15.87 37.06
CA LEU A 213 -16.35 15.48 35.91
C LEU A 213 -17.77 16.04 36.03
N PRO A 214 -18.34 16.61 34.96
CA PRO A 214 -19.77 16.55 34.74
C PRO A 214 -20.13 15.47 33.71
N ALA A 215 -21.33 14.94 33.92
CA ALA A 215 -21.94 13.78 33.31
C ALA A 215 -22.11 13.85 31.77
N SER A 216 -22.17 12.66 31.18
CA SER A 216 -22.60 12.39 29.80
C SER A 216 -23.99 12.95 29.49
N PRO A 217 -24.25 13.39 28.25
CA PRO A 217 -25.58 13.34 27.67
C PRO A 217 -25.70 12.27 26.59
N SER A 218 -26.94 11.81 26.48
CA SER A 218 -27.49 10.75 25.66
C SER A 218 -27.49 11.01 24.16
N SER A 219 -27.37 9.91 23.42
CA SER A 219 -28.16 9.54 22.23
C SER A 219 -29.03 10.64 21.60
N SER A 220 -28.69 11.02 20.37
CA SER A 220 -29.69 11.35 19.34
C SER A 220 -29.14 11.00 17.96
N ALA A 221 -29.94 10.21 17.24
CA ALA A 221 -29.71 9.79 15.88
C ALA A 221 -29.88 10.98 14.92
N VAL A 222 -28.98 11.12 13.95
CA VAL A 222 -29.16 12.01 12.81
C VAL A 222 -29.29 11.14 11.57
N GLN A 223 -30.51 11.14 11.03
CA GLN A 223 -30.92 10.52 9.77
C GLN A 223 -30.27 11.28 8.60
N TRP A 224 -29.65 10.55 7.67
CA TRP A 224 -29.26 11.09 6.37
C TRP A 224 -30.35 10.76 5.35
N GLU A 225 -31.15 11.77 5.02
CA GLU A 225 -32.21 11.70 4.03
C GLU A 225 -31.61 11.71 2.62
N ARG A 226 -32.10 10.79 1.78
CA ARG A 226 -31.67 10.60 0.39
C ARG A 226 -32.42 11.55 -0.52
N GLU A 227 -31.73 12.49 -1.14
CA GLU A 227 -32.24 13.17 -2.33
C GLU A 227 -32.00 12.28 -3.56
N LYS A 228 -33.09 11.80 -4.16
CA LYS A 228 -33.11 11.23 -5.52
C LYS A 228 -33.41 12.36 -6.50
N PRO A 229 -32.70 12.47 -7.64
CA PRO A 229 -33.16 13.30 -8.73
C PRO A 229 -34.27 12.58 -9.51
N ARG A 230 -35.27 13.33 -9.95
CA ARG A 230 -36.26 12.91 -10.96
C ARG A 230 -36.24 13.95 -12.10
N PRO A 231 -36.65 13.53 -13.31
CA PRO A 231 -36.04 13.88 -14.60
C PRO A 231 -36.24 15.32 -15.06
#